data_AF-C5L295-F1
#
_entry.id   AF-C5L295-F1
#
_cell.length_a   1.000
_cell.length_b   1.000
_cell.length_c   1.000
_cell.angle_alpha   90.00
_cell.angle_beta   90.00
_cell.angle_gamma   90.00
#
_symmetry.space_group_name_H-M   'P 1'
#
loop_
_entity.id
_entity.type
_entity.pdbx_description
1 polymer ?
#
loop_
_entity_poly.entity_id
_entity_poly.type
_entity_poly.pdbx_seq_one_letter_code
_entity_poly.pdbx_strand_id
1 'polypeptide(L)'
;MVMKLFPDGLVDRVGGCGPFEAVAKRFYELSFADPILSVLYADKDEPHYLMFCRWFFEQNGLTDEMTKRGGTKFINAMHRKAQNCPLRADAPKEAGYVGGGFTKAQRARWLRFQLQACEEFKLPKDFVRDYIHGLCVFMSVYGPFVDSRAEDGPQTGKCPMSMCVTTTPEQAEMFKIHPNIPGYDLPGKLGDFQKITVA
;
A
#
# COMPACT_ATOMS: atom_id res chain seq x y z
N MET A 1 -21.64 7.59 -7.04
CA MET A 1 -20.55 7.51 -8.03
C MET A 1 -19.34 6.95 -7.30
N VAL A 2 -18.82 5.78 -7.68
CA VAL A 2 -17.60 5.22 -7.07
C VAL A 2 -16.43 6.11 -7.52
N MET A 3 -15.73 6.74 -6.59
CA MET A 3 -14.58 7.56 -6.90
C MET A 3 -13.47 6.65 -7.42
N LYS A 4 -13.10 6.81 -8.69
CA LYS A 4 -11.99 6.07 -9.29
C LYS A 4 -10.68 6.54 -8.65
N LEU A 5 -10.00 5.64 -7.94
CA LEU A 5 -8.77 5.96 -7.19
C LEU A 5 -7.55 6.04 -8.10
N PHE A 6 -7.49 5.23 -9.15
CA PHE A 6 -6.33 5.07 -10.02
C PHE A 6 -6.73 5.20 -11.50
N PRO A 7 -5.87 5.76 -12.37
CA PRO A 7 -6.11 5.78 -13.81
C PRO A 7 -6.08 4.36 -14.41
N ASP A 8 -6.70 4.19 -15.57
CA ASP A 8 -6.64 2.91 -16.29
C ASP A 8 -5.21 2.56 -16.71
N GLY A 9 -4.91 1.27 -16.74
CA GLY A 9 -3.61 0.75 -17.14
C GLY A 9 -2.47 1.15 -16.21
N LEU A 10 -2.73 1.62 -14.98
CA LEU A 10 -1.67 2.01 -14.04
C LEU A 10 -0.73 0.84 -13.77
N VAL A 11 -1.26 -0.37 -13.56
CA VAL A 11 -0.48 -1.58 -13.28
C VAL A 11 0.42 -1.98 -14.46
N ASP A 12 -0.02 -1.73 -15.70
CA ASP A 12 0.77 -2.05 -16.90
C ASP A 12 2.04 -1.20 -16.98
N ARG A 13 2.02 0.02 -16.42
CA ARG A 13 3.18 0.93 -16.41
C ARG A 13 4.36 0.36 -15.63
N VAL A 14 4.12 -0.55 -14.69
CA VAL A 14 5.18 -1.23 -13.92
C VAL A 14 5.44 -2.66 -14.40
N GLY A 15 4.89 -3.05 -15.57
CA GLY A 15 5.08 -4.40 -16.12
C GLY A 15 4.15 -5.46 -15.54
N GLY A 16 3.02 -5.06 -14.96
CA GLY A 16 2.00 -5.99 -14.44
C GLY A 16 2.05 -6.20 -12.93
N CYS A 17 1.36 -7.25 -12.46
CA CYS A 17 1.15 -7.49 -11.03
C CYS A 17 2.43 -7.83 -10.25
N GLY A 18 3.30 -8.69 -10.80
CA GLY A 18 4.49 -9.20 -10.09
C GLY A 18 5.43 -8.11 -9.54
N PRO A 19 5.85 -7.12 -10.36
CA PRO A 19 6.67 -6.00 -9.88
C PRO A 19 6.00 -5.19 -8.75
N PHE A 20 4.68 -5.00 -8.80
CA PHE A 20 3.97 -4.30 -7.74
C PHE A 20 3.91 -5.10 -6.43
N GLU A 21 3.79 -6.43 -6.50
CA GLU A 21 3.80 -7.27 -5.30
C GLU A 21 5.09 -7.14 -4.50
N ALA A 22 6.23 -7.05 -5.18
CA ALA A 22 7.52 -6.84 -4.53
C ALA A 22 7.58 -5.48 -3.80
N VAL A 23 7.03 -4.43 -4.41
CA VAL A 23 6.90 -3.10 -3.79
C VAL A 23 5.97 -3.14 -2.57
N ALA A 24 4.83 -3.82 -2.68
CA ALA A 24 3.91 -3.99 -1.56
C ALA A 24 4.55 -4.76 -0.40
N LYS A 25 5.29 -5.83 -0.68
CA LYS A 25 6.03 -6.58 0.35
C LYS A 25 7.02 -5.66 1.06
N ARG A 26 7.82 -4.90 0.29
CA ARG A 26 8.80 -3.98 0.87
C ARG A 26 8.16 -2.90 1.73
N PHE A 27 7.03 -2.35 1.29
CA PHE A 27 6.24 -1.41 2.08
C PHE A 27 5.85 -1.99 3.45
N TYR A 28 5.41 -3.26 3.51
CA TYR A 28 5.05 -3.89 4.78
C TYR A 28 6.27 -4.19 5.66
N GLU A 29 7.41 -4.61 5.10
CA GLU A 29 8.66 -4.75 5.85
C GLU A 29 9.06 -3.44 6.55
N LEU A 30 9.02 -2.32 5.82
CA LEU A 30 9.27 -0.99 6.37
C LEU A 30 8.26 -0.64 7.48
N SER A 31 6.98 -0.97 7.26
CA SER A 31 5.90 -0.70 8.22
C SER A 31 6.01 -1.56 9.49
N PHE A 32 6.48 -2.80 9.38
CA PHE A 32 6.69 -3.70 10.50
C PHE A 32 7.90 -3.32 11.34
N ALA A 33 8.94 -2.76 10.72
CA ALA A 33 10.13 -2.27 11.40
C ALA A 33 9.92 -0.92 12.12
N ASP A 34 8.94 -0.12 11.71
CA ASP A 34 8.69 1.19 12.30
C ASP A 34 7.86 1.10 13.59
N PRO A 35 8.30 1.70 14.71
CA PRO A 35 7.59 1.61 15.99
C PRO A 35 6.23 2.33 16.00
N ILE A 36 5.95 3.25 15.07
CA ILE A 36 4.66 3.96 14.96
C ILE A 36 3.63 3.12 14.19
N LEU A 37 4.06 2.42 13.14
CA LEU A 37 3.20 1.60 12.29
C LEU A 37 3.11 0.14 12.73
N SER A 38 4.16 -0.42 13.32
CA SER A 38 4.23 -1.85 13.67
C SER A 38 3.10 -2.29 14.61
N VAL A 39 2.58 -1.39 15.44
CA VAL A 39 1.44 -1.62 16.35
C VAL A 39 0.09 -1.74 15.63
N LEU A 40 0.04 -1.39 14.34
CA LEU A 40 -1.15 -1.60 13.50
C LEU A 40 -1.28 -3.06 13.02
N TYR A 41 -0.24 -3.88 13.22
CA TYR A 41 -0.14 -5.24 12.69
C TYR A 41 0.12 -6.22 13.82
N ALA A 42 -0.93 -6.93 14.24
CA ALA A 42 -0.82 -7.94 15.29
C ALA A 42 -0.09 -9.20 14.81
N ASP A 43 -0.43 -9.67 13.60
CA ASP A 43 -0.01 -10.98 13.11
C ASP A 43 0.99 -10.81 11.95
N LYS A 44 2.19 -10.27 12.23
CA LYS A 44 3.17 -9.85 11.19
C LYS A 44 3.66 -10.99 10.26
N ASP A 45 3.45 -12.24 10.65
CA ASP A 45 3.78 -13.42 9.86
C ASP A 45 2.77 -13.67 8.72
N GLU A 46 1.59 -13.05 8.79
CA GLU A 46 0.59 -13.12 7.72
C GLU A 46 1.04 -12.29 6.50
N PRO A 47 0.77 -12.76 5.26
CA PRO A 47 1.19 -12.08 4.04
C PRO A 47 0.29 -10.86 3.73
N HIS A 48 0.41 -9.81 4.55
CA HIS A 48 -0.37 -8.57 4.45
C HIS A 48 -0.26 -7.92 3.07
N TYR A 49 0.91 -8.03 2.44
CA TYR A 49 1.15 -7.50 1.10
C TYR A 49 0.24 -8.13 0.05
N LEU A 50 -0.07 -9.43 0.13
CA LEU A 50 -0.98 -10.10 -0.80
C LEU A 50 -2.40 -9.56 -0.68
N MET A 51 -2.86 -9.31 0.55
CA MET A 51 -4.18 -8.70 0.77
C MET A 51 -4.25 -7.28 0.19
N PHE A 52 -3.19 -6.51 0.35
CA PHE A 52 -3.10 -5.16 -0.20
C PHE A 52 -3.03 -5.17 -1.73
N CYS A 53 -2.19 -6.03 -2.32
CA CYS A 53 -2.09 -6.22 -3.77
C CYS A 53 -3.44 -6.57 -4.37
N ARG A 54 -4.16 -7.50 -3.75
CA ARG A 54 -5.50 -7.86 -4.19
C ARG A 54 -6.46 -6.68 -4.21
N TRP A 55 -6.51 -5.88 -3.14
CA TRP A 55 -7.34 -4.67 -3.12
C TRP A 55 -6.90 -3.69 -4.22
N PHE A 56 -5.60 -3.44 -4.36
CA PHE A 56 -5.08 -2.53 -5.37
C PHE A 56 -5.40 -2.98 -6.79
N PHE A 57 -5.24 -4.26 -7.11
CA PHE A 57 -5.56 -4.86 -8.41
C PHE A 57 -7.06 -4.78 -8.71
N GLU A 58 -7.93 -5.01 -7.71
CA GLU A 58 -9.37 -4.82 -7.84
C GLU A 58 -9.71 -3.34 -8.17
N GLN A 59 -9.05 -2.37 -7.53
CA GLN A 59 -9.24 -0.94 -7.86
C GLN A 59 -8.76 -0.57 -9.28
N ASN A 60 -7.97 -1.44 -9.92
CA ASN A 60 -7.50 -1.29 -11.30
C ASN A 60 -8.26 -2.21 -12.29
N GLY A 61 -9.39 -2.78 -11.88
CA GLY A 61 -10.23 -3.62 -12.74
C GLY A 61 -9.68 -5.03 -12.98
N LEU A 62 -8.65 -5.44 -12.25
CA LEU A 62 -8.06 -6.78 -12.32
C LEU A 62 -8.75 -7.65 -11.27
N THR A 63 -9.78 -8.40 -11.69
CA THR A 63 -10.52 -9.31 -10.82
C THR A 63 -10.06 -10.76 -11.00
N ASP A 64 -9.72 -11.43 -9.90
CA ASP A 64 -9.50 -12.89 -9.83
C ASP A 64 -10.59 -13.57 -8.98
N GLU A 65 -10.81 -14.89 -9.10
CA GLU A 65 -11.76 -15.67 -8.28
C GLU A 65 -11.51 -15.54 -6.77
N MET A 66 -10.25 -15.34 -6.37
CA MET A 66 -9.87 -15.09 -4.99
C MET A 66 -10.53 -13.84 -4.39
N THR A 67 -10.96 -12.86 -5.21
CA THR A 67 -11.67 -11.63 -4.79
C THR A 67 -12.99 -11.87 -4.05
N LYS A 68 -13.55 -13.08 -4.12
CA LYS A 68 -14.76 -13.49 -3.40
C LYS A 68 -14.54 -13.75 -1.91
N ARG A 69 -13.30 -14.04 -1.46
CA ARG A 69 -13.00 -14.38 -0.04
C ARG A 69 -12.47 -13.18 0.73
N GLY A 70 -13.33 -12.40 1.37
CA GLY A 70 -12.93 -11.41 2.38
C GLY A 70 -13.28 -9.96 2.05
N GLY A 71 -14.53 -9.57 2.37
CA GLY A 71 -15.04 -8.21 2.16
C GLY A 71 -14.72 -7.21 3.29
N THR A 72 -15.22 -5.99 3.14
CA THR A 72 -15.05 -4.82 4.03
C THR A 72 -15.25 -5.08 5.52
N LYS A 73 -16.10 -6.06 5.88
CA LYS A 73 -16.36 -6.45 7.28
C LYS A 73 -15.11 -7.02 7.97
N PHE A 74 -14.27 -7.76 7.25
CA PHE A 74 -13.04 -8.34 7.80
C PHE A 74 -12.00 -7.26 8.10
N ILE A 75 -11.81 -6.32 7.17
CA ILE A 75 -10.89 -5.19 7.32
C ILE A 75 -11.25 -4.33 8.53
N ASN A 76 -12.55 -4.04 8.74
CA ASN A 76 -12.99 -3.28 9.91
C ASN A 76 -12.71 -3.99 11.24
N ALA A 77 -12.83 -5.32 11.28
CA ALA A 77 -12.47 -6.11 12.46
C ALA A 77 -10.96 -6.02 12.75
N MET A 78 -10.13 -6.10 11.71
CA MET A 78 -8.67 -5.97 11.84
C MET A 78 -8.25 -4.58 12.30
N HIS A 79 -8.90 -3.52 11.80
CA HIS A 79 -8.66 -2.18 12.33
C HIS A 79 -9.04 -2.04 13.80
N ARG A 80 -10.18 -2.61 14.23
CA ARG A 80 -10.54 -2.59 15.66
C ARG A 80 -9.53 -3.37 16.50
N LYS A 81 -9.03 -4.52 16.01
CA LYS A 81 -7.96 -5.29 16.67
C LYS A 81 -6.69 -4.43 16.81
N ALA A 82 -6.27 -3.76 15.74
CA ALA A 82 -5.13 -2.86 15.73
C ALA A 82 -5.32 -1.65 16.65
N GLN A 83 -6.51 -1.05 16.66
CA GLN A 83 -6.83 0.07 17.55
C GLN A 83 -6.63 -0.30 19.02
N ASN A 84 -7.01 -1.52 19.38
CA ASN A 84 -6.90 -2.07 20.73
C ASN A 84 -5.59 -2.86 20.96
N CYS A 85 -4.58 -2.72 20.10
CA CYS A 85 -3.29 -3.41 20.28
C CYS A 85 -2.62 -2.92 21.59
N PRO A 86 -2.30 -3.81 22.55
CA PRO A 86 -1.67 -3.41 23.81
C PRO A 86 -0.31 -2.74 23.65
N LEU A 87 0.43 -3.08 22.58
CA LEU A 87 1.74 -2.49 22.27
C LEU A 87 1.68 -0.98 22.03
N ARG A 88 0.49 -0.41 21.78
CA ARG A 88 0.31 1.05 21.67
C ARG A 88 0.56 1.77 23.00
N ALA A 89 0.49 1.08 24.14
CA ALA A 89 0.78 1.67 25.45
C ALA A 89 2.25 2.08 25.59
N ASP A 90 3.16 1.30 25.00
CA ASP A 90 4.61 1.50 25.10
C ASP A 90 5.23 2.08 23.80
N ALA A 91 4.41 2.30 22.77
CA ALA A 91 4.83 2.86 21.50
C ALA A 91 5.09 4.38 21.60
N PRO A 92 5.81 4.97 20.62
CA PRO A 92 5.93 6.43 20.52
C PRO A 92 4.55 7.10 20.52
N LYS A 93 4.44 8.29 21.12
CA LYS A 93 3.18 9.06 21.24
C LYS A 93 2.44 9.23 19.90
N GLU A 94 3.19 9.31 18.80
CA GLU A 94 2.69 9.43 17.44
C GLU A 94 1.87 8.20 17.00
N ALA A 95 2.04 7.05 17.64
CA ALA A 95 1.26 5.83 17.42
C ALA A 95 -0.13 5.88 18.08
N GLY A 96 -0.43 6.92 18.87
CA GLY A 96 -1.69 7.06 19.62
C GLY A 96 -1.70 6.20 20.88
N TYR A 97 -2.90 5.82 21.33
CA TYR A 97 -3.10 5.06 22.56
C TYR A 97 -4.02 3.85 22.33
N VAL A 98 -4.02 2.90 23.27
CA VAL A 98 -4.88 1.70 23.21
C VAL A 98 -6.36 2.09 23.17
N GLY A 99 -7.08 1.60 22.16
CA GLY A 99 -8.49 1.93 21.91
C GLY A 99 -8.72 3.22 21.10
N GLY A 100 -7.68 4.05 20.91
CA GLY A 100 -7.76 5.27 20.11
C GLY A 100 -7.80 5.02 18.60
N GLY A 101 -8.22 6.02 17.84
CA GLY A 101 -8.19 6.01 16.37
C GLY A 101 -6.76 5.89 15.80
N PHE A 102 -6.65 5.68 14.48
CA PHE A 102 -5.33 5.77 13.82
C PHE A 102 -4.96 7.24 13.62
N THR A 103 -3.70 7.57 13.85
CA THR A 103 -3.24 8.96 13.91
C THR A 103 -2.85 9.51 12.52
N LYS A 104 -2.76 10.84 12.41
CA LYS A 104 -2.20 11.51 11.23
C LYS A 104 -0.74 11.10 10.98
N ALA A 105 0.04 10.90 12.04
CA ALA A 105 1.42 10.46 11.92
C ALA A 105 1.51 9.04 11.33
N GLN A 106 0.62 8.14 11.75
CA GLN A 106 0.48 6.80 11.15
C GLN A 106 0.11 6.90 9.66
N ARG A 107 -0.89 7.72 9.30
CA ARG A 107 -1.24 7.95 7.89
C ARG A 107 -0.05 8.45 7.06
N ALA A 108 0.62 9.51 7.53
CA ALA A 108 1.72 10.14 6.82
C ALA A 108 2.91 9.17 6.66
N ARG A 109 3.23 8.40 7.70
CA ARG A 109 4.31 7.42 7.66
C ARG A 109 3.98 6.24 6.74
N TRP A 110 2.73 5.79 6.74
CA TRP A 110 2.25 4.76 5.82
C TRP A 110 2.41 5.19 4.35
N LEU A 111 1.98 6.41 4.01
CA LEU A 111 2.14 6.97 2.65
C LEU A 111 3.62 7.16 2.29
N ARG A 112 4.46 7.58 3.24
CA ARG A 112 5.90 7.73 3.03
C ARG A 112 6.57 6.39 2.70
N PHE A 113 6.23 5.30 3.39
CA PHE A 113 6.81 3.99 3.09
C PHE A 113 6.34 3.40 1.77
N GLN A 114 5.13 3.73 1.31
CA GLN A 114 4.70 3.39 -0.05
C GLN A 114 5.59 4.09 -1.10
N LEU A 115 5.83 5.40 -0.94
CA LEU A 115 6.74 6.11 -1.83
C LEU A 115 8.15 5.57 -1.73
N GLN A 116 8.68 5.38 -0.52
CA GLN A 116 10.03 4.86 -0.33
C GLN A 116 10.20 3.50 -1.01
N ALA A 117 9.22 2.60 -0.89
CA ALA A 117 9.25 1.32 -1.60
C ALA A 117 9.24 1.53 -3.13
N CYS A 118 8.43 2.46 -3.65
CA CYS A 118 8.47 2.82 -5.06
C CYS A 118 9.83 3.38 -5.51
N GLU A 119 10.48 4.20 -4.68
CA GLU A 119 11.81 4.78 -4.94
C GLU A 119 12.93 3.74 -4.90
N GLU A 120 12.90 2.81 -3.93
CA GLU A 120 13.87 1.71 -3.81
C GLU A 120 13.84 0.79 -5.03
N PHE A 121 12.65 0.55 -5.60
CA PHE A 121 12.46 -0.19 -6.84
C PHE A 121 12.53 0.70 -8.10
N LYS A 122 12.80 2.00 -7.92
CA LYS A 122 12.87 3.05 -8.96
C LYS A 122 11.75 2.94 -10.00
N LEU A 123 10.52 2.81 -9.52
CA LEU A 123 9.36 2.73 -10.39
C LEU A 123 9.20 3.98 -11.28
N PRO A 124 8.56 3.86 -12.46
CA PRO A 124 8.30 4.99 -13.35
C PRO A 124 7.57 6.13 -12.65
N LYS A 125 8.00 7.36 -12.89
CA LYS A 125 7.45 8.54 -12.19
C LYS A 125 5.97 8.78 -12.44
N ASP A 126 5.48 8.48 -13.63
CA ASP A 126 4.08 8.55 -13.98
C ASP A 126 3.24 7.49 -13.25
N PHE A 127 3.79 6.30 -13.00
CA PHE A 127 3.19 5.34 -12.06
C PHE A 127 3.18 5.89 -10.64
N VAL A 128 4.35 6.28 -10.10
CA VAL A 128 4.50 6.69 -8.70
C VAL A 128 3.59 7.86 -8.36
N ARG A 129 3.56 8.88 -9.23
CA ARG A 129 2.69 10.06 -9.04
C ARG A 129 1.23 9.65 -8.91
N ASP A 130 0.72 8.86 -9.84
CA ASP A 130 -0.70 8.52 -9.92
C ASP A 130 -1.10 7.51 -8.83
N TYR A 131 -0.20 6.57 -8.51
CA TYR A 131 -0.34 5.62 -7.41
C TYR A 131 -0.44 6.32 -6.06
N ILE A 132 0.56 7.16 -5.73
CA ILE A 132 0.59 7.88 -4.45
C ILE A 132 -0.58 8.86 -4.34
N HIS A 133 -0.95 9.52 -5.43
CA HIS A 133 -2.13 10.38 -5.46
C HIS A 133 -3.41 9.62 -5.11
N GLY A 134 -3.64 8.46 -5.75
CA GLY A 134 -4.80 7.61 -5.46
C GLY A 134 -4.85 7.14 -4.00
N LEU A 135 -3.71 6.77 -3.42
CA LEU A 135 -3.62 6.43 -1.99
C LEU A 135 -3.92 7.63 -1.08
N CYS A 136 -3.43 8.82 -1.42
CA CYS A 136 -3.71 10.03 -0.64
C CYS A 136 -5.21 10.35 -0.61
N VAL A 137 -5.85 10.24 -1.77
CA VAL A 137 -7.30 10.41 -1.94
C VAL A 137 -8.06 9.36 -1.13
N PHE A 138 -7.68 8.08 -1.24
CA PHE A 138 -8.27 7.01 -0.43
C PHE A 138 -8.15 7.27 1.07
N MET A 139 -6.96 7.67 1.53
CA MET A 139 -6.69 7.92 2.95
C MET A 139 -7.45 9.14 3.51
N SER A 140 -7.85 10.10 2.66
CA SER A 140 -8.68 11.25 3.08
C SER A 140 -10.09 10.86 3.55
N VAL A 141 -10.60 9.71 3.08
CA VAL A 141 -11.94 9.20 3.39
C VAL A 141 -11.90 7.91 4.19
N TYR A 142 -10.72 7.36 4.48
CA TYR A 142 -10.59 6.02 5.05
C TYR A 142 -11.04 5.94 6.51
N GLY A 143 -11.73 4.85 6.84
CA GLY A 143 -12.44 4.58 8.11
C GLY A 143 -11.65 4.89 9.37
N PRO A 144 -10.45 4.32 9.55
CA PRO A 144 -9.69 4.39 10.80
C PRO A 144 -9.08 5.75 11.16
N PHE A 145 -8.97 6.67 10.20
CA PHE A 145 -8.31 7.97 10.37
C PHE A 145 -9.32 9.11 10.63
N VAL A 146 -10.37 8.84 11.41
CA VAL A 146 -11.54 9.73 11.62
C VAL A 146 -11.12 11.14 12.04
N ASP A 147 -10.17 11.25 12.96
CA ASP A 147 -9.71 12.53 13.52
C ASP A 147 -8.98 13.42 12.50
N SER A 148 -8.49 12.83 11.39
CA SER A 148 -7.82 13.58 10.31
C SER A 148 -8.77 14.11 9.23
N ARG A 149 -10.01 13.64 9.20
CA ARG A 149 -10.95 13.94 8.09
C ARG A 149 -11.42 15.38 8.05
N ALA A 150 -11.52 16.04 9.21
CA ALA A 150 -11.98 17.43 9.30
C ALA A 150 -10.98 18.41 8.65
N GLU A 151 -9.70 18.06 8.62
CA GLU A 151 -8.62 18.90 8.05
C GLU A 151 -8.21 18.44 6.64
N ASP A 152 -8.18 17.13 6.40
CA ASP A 152 -7.59 16.54 5.18
C ASP A 152 -8.62 15.88 4.23
N GLY A 153 -9.91 16.05 4.49
CA GLY A 153 -10.97 15.41 3.71
C GLY A 153 -10.99 15.86 2.24
N PRO A 154 -11.76 15.17 1.37
CA PRO A 154 -11.88 15.46 -0.06
C PRO A 154 -12.41 16.87 -0.38
N GLN A 155 -12.76 17.66 0.64
CA GLN A 155 -13.25 19.03 0.52
C GLN A 155 -12.18 20.00 -0.03
N THR A 156 -10.88 19.65 0.06
CA THR A 156 -9.80 20.53 -0.44
C THR A 156 -9.22 20.08 -1.79
N GLY A 157 -9.45 18.84 -2.23
CA GLY A 157 -8.93 18.29 -3.50
C GLY A 157 -7.40 18.26 -3.62
N LYS A 158 -6.65 18.55 -2.55
CA LYS A 158 -5.19 18.67 -2.55
C LYS A 158 -4.56 17.40 -2.01
N CYS A 159 -3.64 16.82 -2.78
CA CYS A 159 -2.73 15.79 -2.28
C CYS A 159 -1.92 16.38 -1.11
N PRO A 160 -1.98 15.83 0.11
CA PRO A 160 -1.28 16.39 1.27
C PRO A 160 0.24 16.29 1.16
N MET A 161 0.76 15.55 0.17
CA MET A 161 2.18 15.35 -0.02
C MET A 161 2.63 15.95 -1.37
N SER A 162 3.37 17.05 -1.33
CA SER A 162 4.17 17.54 -2.46
C SER A 162 5.43 16.67 -2.59
N MET A 163 5.28 15.41 -3.02
CA MET A 163 6.44 14.52 -3.17
C MET A 163 7.10 14.75 -4.53
N CYS A 164 8.31 15.31 -4.52
CA CYS A 164 9.13 15.42 -5.72
C CYS A 164 9.68 14.03 -6.09
N VAL A 165 9.04 13.37 -7.07
CA VAL A 165 9.58 12.14 -7.67
C VAL A 165 10.66 12.52 -8.71
N THR A 166 11.87 11.99 -8.55
CA THR A 166 13.05 12.31 -9.38
C THR A 166 13.36 11.26 -10.46
N THR A 167 12.74 10.09 -10.43
CA THR A 167 13.02 9.00 -11.39
C THR A 167 12.47 9.29 -12.80
N THR A 168 13.24 9.04 -13.86
CA THR A 168 12.77 9.18 -15.26
C THR A 168 12.34 7.82 -15.87
N PRO A 169 11.51 7.79 -16.93
CA PRO A 169 11.11 6.54 -17.60
C PRO A 169 12.29 5.66 -18.05
N GLU A 170 13.39 6.27 -18.49
CA GLU A 170 14.60 5.57 -18.95
C GLU A 170 15.35 4.87 -17.80
N GLN A 171 15.27 5.41 -16.58
CA GLN A 171 15.83 4.78 -15.39
C GLN A 171 15.02 3.56 -14.95
N ALA A 172 13.74 3.48 -15.33
CA ALA A 172 12.87 2.34 -15.06
C ALA A 172 13.10 1.17 -16.03
N GLU A 173 13.55 1.40 -17.26
CA GLU A 173 13.90 0.33 -18.22
C GLU A 173 15.11 -0.53 -17.76
N MET A 174 15.96 -0.01 -16.87
CA MET A 174 17.10 -0.75 -16.28
C MET A 174 16.66 -1.90 -15.34
N PHE A 175 15.36 -2.06 -15.06
CA PHE A 175 14.80 -3.06 -14.13
C PHE A 175 14.47 -4.42 -14.73
N LYS A 176 15.14 -4.81 -15.81
CA LYS A 176 15.15 -6.23 -16.23
C LYS A 176 15.92 -7.14 -15.27
N ILE A 177 16.54 -6.59 -14.21
CA ILE A 177 17.25 -7.33 -13.17
C ILE A 177 16.57 -7.03 -11.83
N HIS A 178 15.92 -8.06 -11.28
CA HIS A 178 15.14 -8.00 -10.04
C HIS A 178 16.03 -7.66 -8.82
N PRO A 179 15.60 -6.78 -7.91
CA PRO A 179 16.23 -6.68 -6.60
C PRO A 179 16.05 -8.01 -5.87
N ASN A 180 17.15 -8.59 -5.40
CA ASN A 180 17.15 -9.89 -4.74
C ASN A 180 16.55 -9.74 -3.34
N ILE A 181 15.25 -9.99 -3.21
CA ILE A 181 14.53 -9.99 -1.93
C ILE A 181 14.32 -11.46 -1.53
N PRO A 182 14.82 -11.92 -0.38
CA PRO A 182 14.59 -13.27 0.11
C PRO A 182 13.11 -13.66 0.07
N GLY A 183 12.78 -14.75 -0.64
CA GLY A 183 11.40 -15.20 -0.87
C GLY A 183 10.70 -14.57 -2.09
N TYR A 184 11.42 -13.83 -2.93
CA TYR A 184 11.00 -13.32 -4.24
C TYR A 184 12.08 -13.65 -5.28
N ASP A 185 12.46 -14.93 -5.37
CA ASP A 185 13.20 -15.45 -6.51
C ASP A 185 12.18 -15.64 -7.65
N LEU A 186 11.92 -14.58 -8.43
CA LEU A 186 11.02 -14.68 -9.58
C LEU A 186 11.80 -15.22 -10.79
N PRO A 187 11.56 -16.45 -11.26
CA PRO A 187 12.11 -16.90 -12.53
C PRO A 187 11.32 -16.25 -13.68
N GLY A 188 11.98 -15.41 -14.48
CA GLY A 188 11.45 -15.01 -15.79
C GLY A 188 11.75 -13.58 -16.19
N LYS A 189 12.04 -13.38 -17.47
CA LYS A 189 11.88 -12.07 -18.12
C LYS A 189 10.41 -11.69 -18.00
N LEU A 190 10.09 -10.45 -17.65
CA LEU A 190 8.75 -9.87 -17.72
C LEU A 190 8.05 -10.28 -19.03
N GLY A 191 7.18 -11.29 -18.95
CA GLY A 191 6.60 -11.98 -20.10
C GLY A 191 6.21 -13.42 -19.74
N ASP A 192 4.92 -13.71 -19.86
CA ASP A 192 4.23 -14.99 -19.65
C ASP A 192 3.99 -15.44 -18.19
N PHE A 193 3.11 -14.71 -17.51
CA PHE A 193 2.41 -15.25 -16.34
C PHE A 193 1.36 -16.28 -16.79
N GLN A 194 1.70 -17.57 -16.75
CA GLN A 194 0.70 -18.63 -16.82
C GLN A 194 -0.12 -18.65 -15.52
N LYS A 195 -1.44 -18.62 -15.68
CA LYS A 195 -2.44 -18.84 -14.62
C LYS A 195 -2.05 -20.03 -13.75
N ILE A 196 -1.91 -19.82 -12.45
CA ILE A 196 -1.96 -20.92 -11.49
C ILE A 196 -3.43 -21.25 -11.25
N THR A 197 -3.88 -22.36 -11.83
CA THR A 197 -5.06 -23.10 -11.39
C THR A 197 -4.76 -23.71 -10.02
N VAL A 198 -5.55 -23.37 -9.01
CA VAL A 198 -5.47 -23.99 -7.67
C VAL A 198 -6.23 -25.32 -7.72
N ALA A 199 -5.57 -26.41 -7.31
CA ALA A 199 -6.15 -27.72 -7.12
C ALA A 199 -7.02 -27.80 -5.84
#